data_AF-A0A0M2UZ98-F1
#
_entry.id   AF-A0A0M2UZ98-F1
#
_cell.length_a   1.000
_cell.length_b   1.000
_cell.length_c   1.000
_cell.angle_alpha   90.00
_cell.angle_beta   90.00
_cell.angle_gamma   90.00
#
_symmetry.space_group_name_H-M   'P 1'
#
loop_
_entity.id
_entity.type
_entity.pdbx_description
1 polymer ?
#
loop_
_entity_poly.entity_id
_entity_poly.type
_entity_poly.pdbx_seq_one_letter_code
_entity_poly.pdbx_strand_id
1 'polypeptide(L)'
;MGGAFLRYDAIEKARKVGVKGVIVGGFNDEDLKKLLGYDLGVAITGSEEIGLTLILTEGFGQIPIAQKTFDLLQSRSGAKTSINGATQIRAGVVRPEIIIPYETSKSGGTETGKPAERGMETGDTVRVIRVPYFGKIGRIKALPFSPQTIETEATVRILEIGFSDGSTVMVPRANVEMIER
;
A
#
# COMPACT_ATOMS: atom_id res chain seq x y z
N MET A 1 -10.20 -15.78 -3.20
CA MET A 1 -9.06 -15.00 -2.69
C MET A 1 -7.93 -15.97 -2.41
N GLY A 2 -6.74 -15.70 -2.92
CA GLY A 2 -5.54 -16.44 -2.49
C GLY A 2 -5.06 -15.83 -1.17
N GLY A 3 -4.62 -16.66 -0.22
CA GLY A 3 -3.99 -16.17 1.00
C GLY A 3 -2.60 -15.62 0.70
N ALA A 4 -1.56 -16.28 1.20
CA ALA A 4 -0.19 -15.80 1.06
C ALA A 4 0.46 -15.99 -0.31
N PHE A 5 0.05 -17.01 -1.06
CA PHE A 5 0.77 -17.36 -2.28
C PHE A 5 -0.10 -18.17 -3.22
N LEU A 6 0.13 -17.97 -4.52
CA LEU A 6 -0.50 -18.73 -5.57
C LEU A 6 0.58 -19.32 -6.46
N ARG A 7 0.43 -20.58 -6.83
CA ARG A 7 1.31 -21.26 -7.79
C ARG A 7 0.76 -21.12 -9.20
N TYR A 8 1.61 -21.25 -10.20
CA TYR A 8 1.21 -21.21 -11.62
C TYR A 8 0.06 -22.17 -11.98
N ASP A 9 0.06 -23.39 -11.46
CA ASP A 9 -1.00 -24.38 -11.70
C ASP A 9 -2.37 -23.95 -11.18
N ALA A 10 -2.40 -23.20 -10.08
CA ALA A 10 -3.62 -22.62 -9.53
C ALA A 10 -4.16 -21.48 -10.41
N ILE A 11 -3.28 -20.69 -11.05
CA ILE A 11 -3.69 -19.70 -12.07
C ILE A 11 -4.30 -20.41 -13.28
N GLU A 12 -3.66 -21.46 -13.78
CA GLU A 12 -4.17 -22.24 -14.91
C GLU A 12 -5.54 -22.86 -14.59
N LYS A 13 -5.72 -23.37 -13.37
CA LYS A 13 -7.02 -23.86 -12.91
C LYS A 13 -8.05 -22.72 -12.85
N ALA A 14 -7.68 -21.56 -12.31
CA ALA A 14 -8.54 -20.38 -12.24
C ALA A 14 -9.03 -19.93 -13.63
N ARG A 15 -8.12 -19.89 -14.62
CA ARG A 15 -8.46 -19.61 -16.03
C ARG A 15 -9.50 -20.61 -16.56
N LYS A 16 -9.27 -21.91 -16.35
CA LYS A 16 -10.17 -22.98 -16.83
C LYS A 16 -11.58 -22.91 -16.26
N VAL A 17 -11.72 -22.51 -14.99
CA VAL A 17 -13.04 -22.37 -14.34
C VAL A 17 -13.67 -20.99 -14.58
N GLY A 18 -13.03 -20.12 -15.38
CA GLY A 18 -13.59 -18.82 -15.77
C GLY A 18 -13.47 -17.72 -14.71
N VAL A 19 -12.53 -17.85 -13.76
CA VAL A 19 -12.23 -16.78 -12.79
C VAL A 19 -11.75 -15.54 -13.56
N LYS A 20 -12.38 -14.40 -13.29
CA LYS A 20 -12.05 -13.12 -13.94
C LYS A 20 -10.85 -12.42 -13.30
N GLY A 21 -10.56 -12.74 -12.05
CA GLY A 21 -9.62 -11.99 -11.23
C GLY A 21 -9.08 -12.76 -10.05
N VAL A 22 -7.81 -12.56 -9.73
CA VAL A 22 -7.16 -13.11 -8.54
C VAL A 22 -6.43 -12.01 -7.79
N ILE A 23 -6.74 -11.90 -6.50
CA ILE A 23 -6.02 -11.07 -5.53
C ILE A 23 -5.30 -12.04 -4.59
N VAL A 24 -4.00 -11.85 -4.44
CA VAL A 24 -3.11 -12.69 -3.62
C VAL A 24 -2.00 -11.85 -3.03
N GLY A 25 -1.42 -12.30 -1.91
CA GLY A 25 -0.36 -11.55 -1.26
C GLY A 25 0.93 -11.49 -2.08
N GLY A 26 1.46 -12.66 -2.45
CA GLY A 26 2.58 -12.72 -3.37
C GLY A 26 2.53 -13.83 -4.41
N PHE A 27 3.45 -13.71 -5.38
CA PHE A 27 3.57 -14.60 -6.53
C PHE A 27 5.04 -14.80 -6.92
N ASN A 28 5.37 -15.91 -7.58
CA ASN A 28 6.75 -16.14 -8.05
C ASN A 28 6.99 -15.36 -9.35
N ASP A 29 8.11 -14.64 -9.42
CA ASP A 29 8.54 -13.90 -10.61
C ASP A 29 8.80 -14.83 -11.82
N GLU A 30 9.34 -16.04 -11.58
CA GLU A 30 9.52 -17.04 -12.65
C GLU A 30 8.16 -17.55 -13.19
N ASP A 31 7.18 -17.71 -12.30
CA ASP A 31 5.82 -18.09 -12.70
C ASP A 31 5.12 -16.94 -13.44
N LEU A 32 5.42 -15.67 -13.08
CA LEU A 32 4.94 -14.50 -13.81
C LEU A 32 5.53 -14.46 -15.22
N LYS A 33 6.84 -14.65 -15.35
CA LYS A 33 7.51 -14.73 -16.65
C LYS A 33 6.93 -15.84 -17.52
N LYS A 34 6.63 -17.00 -16.92
CA LYS A 34 5.96 -18.11 -17.60
C LYS A 34 4.52 -17.76 -18.02
N LEU A 35 3.80 -17.01 -17.19
CA LEU A 35 2.43 -16.57 -17.46
C LEU A 35 2.38 -15.53 -18.58
N LEU A 36 3.31 -14.59 -18.60
CA LEU A 36 3.41 -13.52 -19.58
C LEU A 36 4.07 -13.99 -20.90
N GLY A 37 4.98 -14.96 -20.83
CA GLY A 37 5.81 -15.40 -21.95
C GLY A 37 7.03 -14.50 -22.20
N TYR A 38 7.25 -13.47 -21.37
CA TYR A 38 8.39 -12.56 -21.45
C TYR A 38 8.76 -12.00 -20.08
N ASP A 39 9.90 -11.33 -20.01
CA ASP A 39 10.39 -10.67 -18.80
C ASP A 39 9.78 -9.28 -18.66
N LEU A 40 9.08 -9.02 -17.55
CA LEU A 40 8.30 -7.79 -17.38
C LEU A 40 9.19 -6.53 -17.27
N GLY A 41 10.41 -6.65 -16.77
CA GLY A 41 11.34 -5.53 -16.64
C GLY A 41 10.81 -4.36 -15.80
N VAL A 42 10.65 -3.18 -16.42
CA VAL A 42 10.14 -1.97 -15.75
C VAL A 42 8.61 -2.03 -15.73
N ALA A 43 8.01 -2.27 -14.57
CA ALA A 43 6.58 -2.58 -14.36
C ALA A 43 5.60 -1.54 -14.97
N ILE A 44 5.36 -1.67 -16.28
CA ILE A 44 4.22 -1.15 -17.02
C ILE A 44 3.40 -2.37 -17.42
N THR A 45 2.26 -2.58 -16.77
CA THR A 45 1.42 -3.77 -16.92
C THR A 45 -0.06 -3.42 -16.99
N GLY A 46 -0.89 -4.41 -17.31
CA GLY A 46 -2.35 -4.33 -17.31
C GLY A 46 -2.98 -4.44 -18.70
N SER A 47 -2.18 -4.59 -19.74
CA SER A 47 -2.65 -4.79 -21.12
C SER A 47 -2.43 -6.22 -21.63
N GLU A 48 -1.85 -7.08 -20.81
CA GLU A 48 -1.53 -8.46 -21.17
C GLU A 48 -2.78 -9.35 -21.16
N GLU A 49 -2.95 -10.13 -22.23
CA GLU A 49 -4.08 -11.02 -22.40
C GLU A 49 -3.84 -12.41 -21.76
N ILE A 50 -3.64 -12.43 -20.45
CA ILE A 50 -3.42 -13.68 -19.69
C ILE A 50 -4.71 -14.40 -19.27
N GLY A 51 -5.89 -13.87 -19.65
CA GLY A 51 -7.20 -14.48 -19.43
C GLY A 51 -7.82 -14.26 -18.04
N LEU A 52 -7.11 -13.58 -17.14
CA LEU A 52 -7.61 -13.06 -15.86
C LEU A 52 -6.78 -11.85 -15.43
N THR A 53 -7.29 -11.05 -14.50
CA THR A 53 -6.48 -10.00 -13.85
C THR A 53 -5.82 -10.55 -12.59
N LEU A 54 -4.51 -10.34 -12.44
CA LEU A 54 -3.74 -10.70 -11.24
C LEU A 54 -3.32 -9.43 -10.50
N ILE A 55 -3.68 -9.34 -9.21
CA ILE A 55 -3.23 -8.26 -8.31
C ILE A 55 -2.43 -8.89 -7.17
N LEU A 56 -1.22 -8.39 -6.98
CA LEU A 56 -0.34 -8.72 -5.86
C LEU A 56 -0.40 -7.58 -4.85
N THR A 57 -0.76 -7.87 -3.61
CA THR A 57 -0.82 -6.83 -2.56
C THR A 57 0.54 -6.57 -1.90
N GLU A 58 1.42 -7.57 -1.84
CA GLU A 58 2.74 -7.50 -1.17
C GLU A 58 3.92 -7.75 -2.12
N GLY A 59 3.67 -8.16 -3.37
CA GLY A 59 4.68 -8.26 -4.42
C GLY A 59 5.16 -9.69 -4.70
N PHE A 60 6.46 -9.87 -4.96
CA PHE A 60 7.02 -11.17 -5.34
C PHE A 60 7.49 -11.99 -4.14
N GLY A 61 7.28 -13.31 -4.20
CA GLY A 61 7.59 -14.26 -3.13
C GLY A 61 6.35 -14.75 -2.38
N GLN A 62 6.57 -15.58 -1.36
CA GLN A 62 5.50 -16.11 -0.51
C GLN A 62 5.23 -15.13 0.64
N ILE A 63 4.38 -14.14 0.38
CA ILE A 63 4.10 -13.07 1.35
C ILE A 63 2.59 -13.04 1.66
N PRO A 64 2.17 -13.21 2.92
CA PRO A 64 0.77 -13.12 3.31
C PRO A 64 0.20 -11.74 3.02
N ILE A 65 -1.07 -11.70 2.57
CA ILE A 65 -1.85 -10.47 2.56
C ILE A 65 -1.85 -9.89 3.98
N ALA A 66 -1.57 -8.60 4.12
CA ALA A 66 -1.68 -7.91 5.40
C ALA A 66 -3.06 -8.17 6.03
N GLN A 67 -3.09 -8.59 7.30
CA GLN A 67 -4.31 -9.11 7.94
C GLN A 67 -5.51 -8.15 7.80
N LYS A 68 -5.29 -6.84 8.00
CA LYS A 68 -6.32 -5.80 7.83
C LYS A 68 -6.92 -5.78 6.42
N THR A 69 -6.10 -5.93 5.38
CA THR A 69 -6.54 -5.99 3.98
C THR A 69 -7.31 -7.29 3.72
N PHE A 70 -6.79 -8.42 4.22
CA PHE A 70 -7.45 -9.72 4.09
C PHE A 70 -8.84 -9.71 4.76
N ASP A 71 -8.96 -9.21 5.99
CA ASP A 71 -10.21 -9.12 6.72
C ASP A 71 -11.22 -8.21 6.02
N LEU A 72 -10.76 -7.05 5.51
CA LEU A 72 -11.59 -6.13 4.73
C LEU A 72 -12.14 -6.82 3.48
N LEU A 73 -11.26 -7.46 2.71
CA LEU A 73 -11.63 -8.18 1.50
C LEU A 73 -12.56 -9.35 1.80
N GLN A 74 -12.31 -10.10 2.88
CA GLN A 74 -13.15 -11.21 3.30
C GLN A 74 -14.53 -10.75 3.79
N SER A 75 -14.62 -9.60 4.46
CA SER A 75 -15.91 -9.00 4.86
C SER A 75 -16.82 -8.66 3.67
N ARG A 76 -16.25 -8.63 2.45
CA ARG A 76 -16.95 -8.38 1.19
C ARG A 76 -17.08 -9.62 0.31
N SER A 77 -16.88 -10.82 0.87
CA SER A 77 -17.07 -12.07 0.12
C SER A 77 -18.48 -12.15 -0.48
N GLY A 78 -18.57 -12.53 -1.75
CA GLY A 78 -19.83 -12.60 -2.51
C GLY A 78 -20.31 -11.25 -3.09
N ALA A 79 -19.67 -10.13 -2.74
CA ALA A 79 -20.03 -8.83 -3.30
C ALA A 79 -19.57 -8.69 -4.76
N LYS A 80 -20.34 -7.93 -5.54
CA LYS A 80 -19.93 -7.52 -6.89
C LYS A 80 -18.61 -6.74 -6.78
N THR A 81 -17.62 -7.11 -7.59
CA THR A 81 -16.29 -6.52 -7.54
C THR A 81 -15.81 -6.23 -8.95
N SER A 82 -15.21 -5.06 -9.15
CA SER A 82 -14.46 -4.72 -10.36
C SER A 82 -12.99 -4.54 -9.97
N ILE A 83 -12.07 -5.02 -10.79
CA ILE A 83 -10.64 -4.89 -10.55
C ILE A 83 -9.93 -4.39 -11.80
N ASN A 84 -8.87 -3.61 -11.57
CA ASN A 84 -7.96 -3.18 -12.61
C ASN A 84 -6.53 -3.47 -12.14
N GLY A 85 -5.79 -4.30 -12.88
CA GLY A 85 -4.42 -4.67 -12.57
C GLY A 85 -3.36 -3.75 -13.16
N ALA A 86 -3.76 -2.67 -13.85
CA ALA A 86 -2.84 -1.78 -14.52
C ALA A 86 -1.89 -1.11 -13.53
N THR A 87 -0.60 -1.18 -13.82
CA THR A 87 0.46 -0.59 -13.00
C THR A 87 1.40 0.17 -13.91
N GLN A 88 1.75 1.41 -13.52
CA GLN A 88 2.75 2.20 -14.22
C GLN A 88 3.55 3.01 -13.20
N ILE A 89 4.87 2.79 -13.16
CA ILE A 89 5.75 3.37 -12.14
C ILE A 89 6.50 4.64 -12.58
N ARG A 90 6.38 5.05 -13.84
CA ARG A 90 7.03 6.25 -14.42
C ARG A 90 6.05 7.05 -15.28
N ALA A 91 6.23 8.37 -15.31
CA ALA A 91 5.45 9.35 -16.10
C ALA A 91 3.93 9.05 -16.13
N GLY A 92 3.16 9.58 -15.16
CA GLY A 92 1.74 9.29 -15.03
C GLY A 92 1.50 7.98 -14.27
N VAL A 93 1.78 8.00 -12.96
CA VAL A 93 1.70 6.81 -12.10
C VAL A 93 0.30 6.22 -12.12
N VAL A 94 0.20 4.92 -12.44
CA VAL A 94 -1.04 4.14 -12.36
C VAL A 94 -0.84 3.04 -11.34
N ARG A 95 -1.83 2.84 -10.47
CA ARG A 95 -1.83 1.79 -9.46
C ARG A 95 -2.99 0.82 -9.73
N PRO A 96 -2.83 -0.45 -9.35
CA PRO A 96 -3.95 -1.38 -9.34
C PRO A 96 -5.08 -0.91 -8.44
N GLU A 97 -6.31 -1.25 -8.81
CA GLU A 97 -7.52 -0.88 -8.07
C GLU A 97 -8.44 -2.09 -7.88
N ILE A 98 -9.08 -2.15 -6.70
CA ILE A 98 -10.15 -3.10 -6.37
C ILE A 98 -11.34 -2.28 -5.92
N ILE A 99 -12.41 -2.30 -6.71
CA ILE A 99 -13.63 -1.52 -6.49
C ILE A 99 -14.76 -2.46 -6.10
N ILE A 100 -15.27 -2.29 -4.88
CA ILE A 100 -16.41 -3.04 -4.34
C ILE A 100 -17.50 -2.02 -3.99
N PRO A 101 -18.65 -1.99 -4.68
CA PRO A 101 -19.75 -1.13 -4.32
C PRO A 101 -20.24 -1.47 -2.92
N TYR A 102 -20.53 -0.43 -2.12
CA TYR A 102 -21.08 -0.60 -0.79
C TYR A 102 -22.21 0.39 -0.56
N GLU A 103 -23.40 -0.13 -0.28
CA GLU A 103 -24.55 0.66 0.14
C GLU A 103 -24.36 1.08 1.61
N THR A 104 -24.14 2.37 1.85
CA THR A 104 -24.34 2.93 3.19
C THR A 104 -25.84 3.02 3.43
N SER A 105 -26.44 1.96 3.99
CA SER A 105 -27.72 2.14 4.66
C SER A 105 -27.51 3.21 5.74
N LYS A 106 -28.24 4.33 5.66
CA LYS A 106 -28.31 5.32 6.73
C LYS A 106 -28.97 4.69 7.94
N SER A 107 -28.21 3.88 8.66
CA SER A 107 -28.55 3.29 9.94
C SER A 107 -27.54 3.86 10.91
N GLY A 108 -28.00 4.63 11.91
CA GLY A 108 -27.17 5.30 12.91
C GLY A 108 -26.45 4.33 13.85
N GLY A 109 -25.54 3.53 13.31
CA GLY A 109 -24.52 2.80 14.06
C GLY A 109 -23.26 3.64 14.07
N THR A 110 -22.75 3.91 15.26
CA THR A 110 -21.49 4.59 15.56
C THR A 110 -20.46 4.31 14.48
N GLU A 111 -19.97 5.35 13.81
CA GLU A 111 -18.82 5.26 12.92
C GLU A 111 -17.67 4.64 13.71
N THR A 112 -17.47 3.33 13.62
CA THR A 112 -16.24 2.69 14.07
C THR A 112 -15.18 3.10 13.07
N GLY A 113 -14.60 4.27 13.35
CA GLY A 113 -13.38 4.79 12.80
C GLY A 113 -13.16 4.47 11.34
N LYS A 114 -13.71 5.31 10.44
CA LYS A 114 -12.76 5.90 9.51
C LYS A 114 -11.62 6.39 10.41
N PRO A 115 -10.35 5.97 10.25
CA PRO A 115 -9.33 6.92 10.63
C PRO A 115 -9.78 8.14 9.83
N ALA A 116 -10.19 9.20 10.51
CA ALA A 116 -9.99 10.50 9.93
C ALA A 116 -8.59 10.42 9.32
N GLU A 117 -8.37 11.00 8.14
CA GLU A 117 -7.02 11.40 7.79
C GLU A 117 -6.58 12.41 8.86
N ARG A 118 -6.30 11.91 10.06
CA ARG A 118 -5.77 12.60 11.19
C ARG A 118 -4.38 12.88 10.71
N GLY A 119 -4.20 14.12 10.27
CA GLY A 119 -2.87 14.63 10.02
C GLY A 119 -2.00 14.36 11.24
N MET A 120 -0.69 14.36 11.03
CA MET A 120 0.25 14.36 12.14
C MET A 120 -0.13 15.45 13.14
N GLU A 121 -0.18 15.10 14.42
CA GLU A 121 -0.37 16.01 15.54
C GLU A 121 0.83 15.95 16.48
N THR A 122 1.05 17.01 17.25
CA THR A 122 2.03 16.99 18.34
C THR A 122 1.71 15.85 19.31
N GLY A 123 2.74 15.08 19.67
CA GLY A 123 2.64 13.90 20.56
C GLY A 123 2.56 12.57 19.82
N ASP A 124 2.22 12.57 18.53
CA ASP A 124 2.16 11.36 17.71
C ASP A 124 3.55 10.70 17.61
N THR A 125 3.56 9.37 17.54
CA THR A 125 4.79 8.58 17.43
C THR A 125 5.10 8.32 15.96
N VAL A 126 6.31 8.66 15.55
CA VAL A 126 6.78 8.55 14.17
C VAL A 126 8.11 7.84 14.09
N ARG A 127 8.37 7.17 12.97
CA ARG A 127 9.68 6.63 12.62
C ARG A 127 10.29 7.42 11.47
N VAL A 128 11.57 7.75 11.58
CA VAL A 128 12.29 8.39 10.48
C VAL A 128 12.67 7.33 9.44
N ILE A 129 12.31 7.57 8.17
CA ILE A 129 12.52 6.64 7.04
C ILE A 129 13.63 7.10 6.09
N ARG A 130 14.40 8.14 6.46
CA ARG A 130 15.56 8.64 5.71
C ARG A 130 16.75 8.93 6.61
N VAL A 131 17.95 8.88 6.03
CA VAL A 131 19.19 9.32 6.67
C VAL A 131 19.13 10.83 7.01
N PRO A 132 19.88 11.30 8.02
CA PRO A 132 20.83 10.56 8.85
C PRO A 132 20.17 9.79 10.01
N TYR A 133 18.89 9.98 10.27
CA TYR A 133 18.21 9.42 11.45
C TYR A 133 17.38 8.16 11.15
N PHE A 134 17.67 7.47 10.04
CA PHE A 134 16.89 6.32 9.57
C PHE A 134 16.65 5.29 10.68
N GLY A 135 15.40 4.87 10.83
CA GLY A 135 14.96 3.88 11.82
C GLY A 135 14.75 4.43 13.23
N LYS A 136 15.21 5.65 13.55
CA LYS A 136 14.96 6.25 14.87
C LYS A 136 13.47 6.53 15.06
N ILE A 137 12.96 6.20 16.24
CA ILE A 137 11.58 6.41 16.66
C ILE A 137 11.54 7.54 17.67
N GLY A 138 10.65 8.50 17.44
CA GLY A 138 10.46 9.62 18.35
C GLY A 138 9.02 10.12 18.33
N ARG A 139 8.78 11.20 19.07
CA ARG A 139 7.48 11.86 19.16
C ARG A 139 7.54 13.24 18.53
N ILE A 140 6.48 13.62 17.82
CA ILE A 140 6.36 14.96 17.26
C ILE A 140 6.27 15.98 18.40
N LYS A 141 7.21 16.93 18.46
CA LYS A 141 7.18 18.06 19.39
C LYS A 141 6.45 19.26 18.80
N ALA A 142 6.69 19.54 17.52
CA ALA A 142 6.11 20.69 16.84
C ALA A 142 5.89 20.43 15.34
N LEU A 143 4.89 21.12 14.79
CA LEU A 143 4.51 21.13 13.38
C LEU A 143 4.49 22.57 12.87
N PRO A 144 5.66 23.16 12.52
CA PRO A 144 5.72 24.53 12.03
C PRO A 144 4.86 24.72 10.77
N PHE A 145 4.02 25.78 10.77
CA PHE A 145 3.06 26.05 9.70
C PHE A 145 3.74 26.56 8.42
N SER A 146 4.80 27.36 8.56
CA SER A 146 5.57 27.88 7.44
C SER A 146 6.57 26.83 6.93
N PRO A 147 6.54 26.48 5.63
CA PRO A 147 7.61 25.70 5.00
C PRO A 147 8.98 26.34 5.26
N GLN A 148 10.00 25.53 5.49
CA GLN A 148 11.37 26.00 5.69
C GLN A 148 12.27 25.57 4.54
N THR A 149 13.22 26.43 4.20
CA THR A 149 14.29 26.12 3.25
C THR A 149 15.31 25.23 3.96
N ILE A 150 15.47 24.00 3.46
CA ILE A 150 16.52 23.08 3.93
C ILE A 150 17.81 23.28 3.13
N GLU A 151 18.91 22.64 3.53
CA GLU A 151 20.24 22.79 2.90
C GLU A 151 20.26 22.57 1.37
N THR A 152 19.28 21.84 0.84
CA THR A 152 19.12 21.60 -0.61
C THR A 152 18.36 22.72 -1.33
N GLU A 153 18.18 23.88 -0.71
CA GLU A 153 17.37 25.02 -1.18
C GLU A 153 15.88 24.70 -1.43
N ALA A 154 15.43 23.51 -1.02
CA ALA A 154 14.05 23.08 -1.19
C ALA A 154 13.17 23.65 -0.06
N THR A 155 12.02 24.21 -0.44
CA THR A 155 11.02 24.70 0.51
C THR A 155 10.09 23.55 0.90
N VAL A 156 10.28 22.98 2.09
CA VAL A 156 9.55 21.79 2.53
C VAL A 156 8.86 22.00 3.88
N ARG A 157 7.75 21.29 4.08
CA ARG A 157 7.13 21.19 5.42
C ARG A 157 7.99 20.32 6.30
N ILE A 158 8.45 20.87 7.41
CA ILE A 158 9.27 20.18 8.40
C ILE A 158 8.44 19.84 9.64
N LEU A 159 8.96 18.94 10.45
CA LEU A 159 8.46 18.63 11.79
C LEU A 159 9.63 18.46 12.74
N GLU A 160 9.40 18.75 14.01
CA GLU A 160 10.36 18.57 15.09
C GLU A 160 10.08 17.26 15.82
N ILE A 161 11.07 16.38 15.92
CA ILE A 161 10.96 15.08 16.60
C ILE A 161 11.85 15.09 17.84
N GLY A 162 11.27 14.76 18.98
CA GLY A 162 12.03 14.39 20.18
C GLY A 162 12.27 12.89 20.25
N PHE A 163 13.53 12.49 20.42
CA PHE A 163 13.93 11.10 20.65
C PHE A 163 14.04 10.79 22.16
N SER A 164 14.08 9.50 22.50
CA SER A 164 14.17 9.03 23.90
C SER A 164 15.50 9.36 24.58
N ASP A 165 16.55 9.60 23.80
CA ASP A 165 17.87 10.06 24.26
C ASP A 165 17.88 11.57 24.63
N GLY A 166 16.73 12.24 24.54
CA GLY A 166 16.58 13.68 24.80
C GLY A 166 16.94 14.57 23.61
N SER A 167 17.55 14.02 22.56
CA SER A 167 17.89 14.79 21.36
C SER A 167 16.63 15.17 20.59
N THR A 168 16.71 16.29 19.88
CA THR A 168 15.60 16.85 19.11
C THR A 168 16.11 17.22 17.73
N VAL A 169 15.39 16.79 16.69
CA VAL A 169 15.81 16.99 15.29
C VAL A 169 14.66 17.55 14.47
N MET A 170 15.00 18.34 13.46
CA MET A 170 14.05 18.77 12.44
C MET A 170 14.22 17.93 11.18
N VAL A 171 13.14 17.37 10.67
CA VAL A 171 13.15 16.57 9.44
C VAL A 171 11.98 16.95 8.54
N PRO A 172 12.11 16.81 7.21
CA PRO A 172 10.98 16.94 6.30
C PRO A 172 9.86 15.96 6.67
N ARG A 173 8.61 16.40 6.54
CA ARG A 173 7.44 15.54 6.78
C ARG A 173 7.43 14.28 5.90
N ALA A 174 7.96 14.38 4.69
CA ALA A 174 8.10 13.24 3.79
C ALA A 174 9.13 12.19 4.25
N ASN A 175 9.95 12.50 5.26
CA ASN A 175 11.00 11.63 5.77
C ASN A 175 10.59 10.86 7.02
N VAL A 176 9.29 10.86 7.38
CA VAL A 176 8.77 10.07 8.49
C VAL A 176 7.54 9.28 8.09
N GLU A 177 7.34 8.15 8.75
CA GLU A 177 6.10 7.38 8.72
C GLU A 177 5.43 7.39 10.10
N MET A 178 4.09 7.42 10.12
CA MET A 178 3.30 7.27 11.34
C MET A 178 3.37 5.82 11.81
N ILE A 179 3.58 5.60 13.11
CA ILE A 179 3.42 4.27 13.71
C ILE A 179 1.98 4.18 14.19
N GLU A 180 1.13 3.47 13.43
CA GLU A 180 -0.22 3.08 13.90
C GLU A 180 -0.07 2.11 15.09
N ARG A 181 -0.93 2.29 16.10
CA ARG A 181 -1.09 1.32 17.20
C ARG A 181 -2.12 0.28 16.84
#